data_AF-A0A227JEH3-F1
#
_entry.id   AF-A0A227JEH3-F1
#
_cell.length_a   1.000
_cell.length_b   1.000
_cell.length_c   1.000
_cell.angle_alpha   90.00
_cell.angle_beta   90.00
_cell.angle_gamma   90.00
#
_symmetry.space_group_name_H-M   'P 1'
#
loop_
_entity.id
_entity.type
_entity.pdbx_description
1 polymer ?
#
loop_
_entity_poly.entity_id
_entity_poly.type
_entity_poly.pdbx_seq_one_letter_code
_entity_poly.pdbx_strand_id
1 'polypeptide(L)'
;DILICDEPTTALDVTVQASILELMNELQEETGMAMIFITHDLGVVAEVCDDVAVMYGGRIVEKAEIFELFDNPQHPYTERLMGLMPSLDNEPKQMIDIKPIDASMFAS
;
A
#
# COMPACT_ATOMS: atom_id res chain seq x y z
N ASP A 1 19.85 -5.99 11.13
CA ASP A 1 19.85 -6.28 9.68
C ASP A 1 18.67 -5.60 9.00
N ILE A 2 18.67 -5.49 7.67
CA ILE A 2 17.60 -4.86 6.88
C ILE A 2 17.23 -5.76 5.70
N LEU A 3 15.94 -6.01 5.52
CA LEU A 3 15.36 -6.67 4.35
C LEU A 3 14.60 -5.65 3.50
N ILE A 4 14.91 -5.58 2.21
CA ILE A 4 14.24 -4.68 1.25
C ILE A 4 13.52 -5.55 0.22
N CYS A 5 12.21 -5.35 0.10
CA CYS A 5 11.35 -6.15 -0.73
C CYS A 5 10.69 -5.27 -1.79
N ASP A 6 11.15 -5.41 -3.03
CA ASP A 6 10.66 -4.65 -4.18
C ASP A 6 9.67 -5.51 -4.97
N GLU A 7 8.37 -5.18 -4.84
CA GLU A 7 7.26 -5.90 -5.44
C GLU A 7 7.35 -7.43 -5.28
N PRO A 8 7.58 -7.95 -4.05
CA PRO A 8 7.99 -9.34 -3.83
C PRO A 8 6.90 -10.37 -4.16
N THR A 9 5.65 -9.92 -4.28
CA THR A 9 4.47 -10.76 -4.54
C THR A 9 4.04 -10.76 -6.01
N THR A 10 4.73 -9.98 -6.87
CA THR A 10 4.39 -9.94 -8.28
C THR A 10 4.59 -11.31 -8.93
N ALA A 11 3.54 -11.80 -9.60
CA ALA A 11 3.43 -13.13 -10.23
C ALA A 11 3.11 -14.33 -9.32
N LEU A 12 2.78 -14.10 -8.04
CA LEU A 12 2.28 -15.15 -7.15
C LEU A 12 0.75 -15.16 -7.11
N ASP A 13 0.17 -16.34 -6.89
CA ASP A 13 -1.24 -16.41 -6.55
C ASP A 13 -1.48 -15.92 -5.11
N VAL A 14 -2.72 -15.54 -4.81
CA VAL A 14 -3.13 -14.95 -3.52
C VAL A 14 -2.77 -15.84 -2.33
N THR A 15 -2.80 -17.17 -2.50
CA THR A 15 -2.51 -18.12 -1.41
C THR A 15 -1.03 -18.14 -1.11
N VAL A 16 -0.18 -18.22 -2.15
CA VAL A 16 1.28 -18.24 -1.99
C VAL A 16 1.81 -16.90 -1.49
N GLN A 17 1.20 -15.80 -1.92
CA GLN A 17 1.49 -14.47 -1.40
C GLN A 17 1.31 -14.41 0.12
N ALA A 18 0.14 -14.82 0.64
CA ALA A 18 -0.13 -14.80 2.08
C ALA A 18 0.93 -15.60 2.87
N SER A 19 1.28 -16.82 2.40
CA SER A 19 2.31 -17.63 3.06
C SER A 19 3.70 -17.00 3.05
N ILE A 20 4.05 -16.23 2.01
CA ILE A 20 5.33 -15.52 1.96
C ILE A 20 5.31 -14.33 2.92
N LEU A 21 4.20 -13.58 2.98
CA LEU A 21 4.07 -12.46 3.92
C LEU A 21 4.13 -12.95 5.38
N GLU A 22 3.44 -14.04 5.71
CA GLU A 22 3.51 -14.69 7.02
C GLU A 22 4.95 -15.07 7.38
N LEU A 23 5.67 -15.74 6.48
CA LEU A 23 7.06 -16.12 6.71
C LEU A 23 7.97 -14.90 6.94
N MET A 24 7.75 -13.81 6.21
CA MET A 24 8.54 -12.60 6.36
C MET A 24 8.29 -11.93 7.72
N ASN A 25 7.04 -11.88 8.17
CA ASN A 25 6.68 -11.38 9.50
C ASN A 25 7.30 -12.24 10.62
N GLU A 26 7.23 -13.57 10.51
CA GLU A 26 7.88 -14.47 11.48
C GLU A 26 9.39 -14.23 11.55
N LEU A 27 10.06 -14.09 10.40
CA LEU A 27 11.49 -13.79 10.35
C LEU A 27 11.83 -12.42 10.95
N GLN A 28 10.97 -11.42 10.74
CA GLN A 28 11.14 -10.11 11.35
C GLN A 28 11.07 -10.20 12.87
N GLU A 29 10.08 -10.90 13.41
CA GLU A 29 9.90 -11.10 14.86
C GLU A 29 11.05 -11.86 15.49
N GLU A 30 11.51 -12.94 14.86
CA GLU A 30 12.61 -13.77 15.38
C GLU A 30 13.96 -13.05 15.38
N THR A 31 14.22 -12.21 14.38
CA THR A 31 15.54 -11.58 14.16
C THR A 31 15.60 -10.13 14.63
N GLY A 32 14.47 -9.47 14.83
CA GLY A 32 14.38 -8.03 15.09
C GLY A 32 14.90 -7.18 13.92
N MET A 33 14.86 -7.70 12.69
CA MET A 33 15.33 -6.95 11.51
C MET A 33 14.33 -5.86 11.10
N ALA A 34 14.83 -4.80 10.47
CA ALA A 34 13.96 -3.82 9.83
C ALA A 34 13.54 -4.31 8.44
N MET A 35 12.29 -4.07 8.07
CA MET A 35 11.75 -4.40 6.75
C MET A 35 11.31 -3.14 6.01
N ILE A 36 11.67 -3.06 4.73
CA ILE A 36 11.17 -2.04 3.81
C ILE A 36 10.44 -2.76 2.68
N PHE A 37 9.14 -2.50 2.57
CA PHE A 37 8.29 -3.03 1.52
C PHE A 37 7.99 -1.94 0.48
N ILE A 38 8.11 -2.30 -0.80
CA ILE A 38 7.76 -1.45 -1.93
C ILE A 38 6.71 -2.21 -2.73
N THR A 39 5.49 -1.70 -2.76
CA THR A 39 4.42 -2.27 -3.58
C THR A 39 3.36 -1.24 -3.92
N HIS A 40 2.61 -1.52 -4.99
CA HIS A 40 1.39 -0.79 -5.34
C HIS A 40 0.13 -1.38 -4.69
N ASP A 41 0.21 -2.55 -4.05
CA ASP A 41 -0.93 -3.20 -3.40
C ASP A 41 -1.13 -2.68 -1.97
N LEU A 42 -2.09 -1.78 -1.79
CA LEU A 42 -2.43 -1.24 -0.48
C LEU A 42 -3.00 -2.29 0.48
N GLY A 43 -3.59 -3.39 0.00
CA GLY A 43 -4.06 -4.49 0.85
C GLY A 43 -2.90 -5.19 1.55
N VAL A 44 -1.80 -5.43 0.83
CA VAL A 44 -0.57 -5.98 1.41
C VAL A 44 0.06 -5.01 2.40
N VAL A 45 0.08 -3.72 2.05
CA VAL A 45 0.64 -2.68 2.92
C VAL A 45 -0.13 -2.61 4.25
N ALA A 46 -1.46 -2.74 4.21
CA ALA A 46 -2.30 -2.76 5.42
C ALA A 46 -2.04 -3.96 6.34
N GLU A 47 -1.56 -5.08 5.80
CA GLU A 47 -1.31 -6.31 6.55
C GLU A 47 0.11 -6.36 7.16
N VAL A 48 1.09 -5.74 6.49
CA VAL A 48 2.52 -5.97 6.76
C VAL A 48 3.24 -4.74 7.32
N CYS A 49 2.76 -3.53 7.04
CA CYS A 49 3.51 -2.30 7.35
C CYS A 49 2.91 -1.54 8.53
N ASP A 50 3.77 -1.04 9.42
CA ASP A 50 3.38 -0.11 10.50
C ASP A 50 3.28 1.35 9.98
N ASP A 51 4.27 1.75 9.18
CA ASP A 51 4.42 3.08 8.58
C ASP A 51 4.39 3.00 7.06
N VAL A 52 3.82 4.02 6.41
CA VAL A 52 3.74 4.09 4.94
C VAL A 52 4.21 5.43 4.41
N ALA A 53 4.97 5.39 3.31
CA ALA A 53 5.31 6.57 2.53
C ALA A 53 4.73 6.42 1.11
N VAL A 54 3.85 7.34 0.73
CA VAL A 54 3.26 7.39 -0.61
C VAL A 54 4.14 8.23 -1.52
N MET A 55 4.46 7.70 -2.69
CA MET A 55 5.27 8.38 -3.68
C MET A 55 4.49 8.71 -4.96
N TYR A 56 4.72 9.91 -5.49
CA TYR A 56 4.25 10.32 -6.81
C TYR A 56 5.35 11.09 -7.54
N GLY A 57 5.59 10.77 -8.82
CA GLY A 57 6.61 11.46 -9.63
C GLY A 57 8.03 11.39 -9.04
N GLY A 58 8.36 10.31 -8.31
CA GLY A 58 9.66 10.16 -7.65
C GLY A 58 9.83 10.97 -6.37
N ARG A 59 8.77 11.55 -5.82
CA ARG A 59 8.77 12.30 -4.56
C ARG A 59 7.83 11.65 -3.55
N ILE A 60 8.23 11.63 -2.28
CA ILE A 60 7.30 11.30 -1.19
C ILE A 60 6.32 12.45 -1.07
N VAL A 61 5.04 12.15 -1.28
CA VAL A 61 3.94 13.12 -1.21
C VAL A 61 3.17 13.02 0.10
N GLU A 62 3.27 11.88 0.79
CA GLU A 62 2.65 11.67 2.09
C GLU A 62 3.42 10.60 2.88
N LYS A 63 3.48 10.75 4.21
CA LYS A 63 3.99 9.74 5.13
C LYS A 63 3.15 9.78 6.40
N ALA A 64 2.63 8.63 6.80
CA ALA A 64 1.83 8.48 8.02
C ALA A 64 1.90 7.04 8.53
N GLU A 65 1.45 6.81 9.77
CA GLU A 65 1.16 5.45 10.25
C GLU A 65 0.04 4.83 9.40
N ILE A 66 0.05 3.52 9.27
CA ILE A 66 -0.87 2.78 8.39
C ILE A 66 -2.33 3.14 8.64
N PHE A 67 -2.76 3.17 9.91
CA PHE A 67 -4.14 3.49 10.26
C PHE A 67 -4.51 4.94 9.94
N GLU A 68 -3.60 5.90 10.18
CA GLU A 68 -3.85 7.31 9.88
C GLU A 68 -3.93 7.55 8.36
N LEU A 69 -3.08 6.89 7.58
CA LEU A 69 -3.10 7.00 6.12
C LEU A 69 -4.43 6.49 5.53
N PHE A 70 -4.98 5.41 6.08
CA PHE A 70 -6.22 4.79 5.60
C PHE A 70 -7.47 5.54 6.09
N ASP A 71 -7.49 5.99 7.34
CA ASP A 71 -8.64 6.68 7.93
C ASP A 71 -8.73 8.16 7.52
N ASN A 72 -7.57 8.82 7.33
CA ASN A 72 -7.49 10.27 7.11
C ASN A 72 -6.38 10.66 6.13
N PRO A 73 -6.43 10.19 4.86
CA PRO A 73 -5.43 10.56 3.86
C PRO A 73 -5.43 12.07 3.60
N GLN A 74 -4.26 12.70 3.66
CA GLN A 74 -4.11 14.14 3.51
C GLN A 74 -3.79 14.58 2.08
N HIS A 75 -3.07 13.76 1.31
CA HIS A 75 -2.67 14.12 -0.04
C HIS A 75 -3.74 13.67 -1.06
N PRO A 76 -4.14 14.52 -2.03
CA PRO A 76 -5.16 14.17 -3.02
C PRO A 76 -4.85 12.92 -3.86
N TYR A 77 -3.56 12.60 -4.02
CA TYR A 77 -3.13 11.35 -4.65
C TYR A 77 -3.44 10.13 -3.77
N THR A 78 -3.13 10.21 -2.47
CA THR A 78 -3.39 9.13 -1.51
C THR A 78 -4.90 8.90 -1.35
N GLU A 79 -5.70 9.96 -1.23
CA GLU A 79 -7.17 9.86 -1.17
C GLU A 79 -7.72 9.08 -2.38
N ARG A 80 -7.18 9.33 -3.57
CA ARG A 80 -7.56 8.60 -4.77
C ARG A 80 -7.11 7.14 -4.75
N LEU A 81 -5.89 6.85 -4.30
CA LEU A 81 -5.41 5.48 -4.15
C LEU A 81 -6.33 4.68 -3.21
N MET A 82 -6.72 5.27 -2.07
CA MET A 82 -7.65 4.66 -1.12
C MET A 82 -9.02 4.39 -1.78
N GLY A 83 -9.53 5.32 -2.58
CA GLY A 83 -10.78 5.15 -3.32
C GLY A 83 -10.77 4.06 -4.42
N LEU A 84 -9.59 3.57 -4.81
CA LEU A 84 -9.44 2.46 -5.75
C LEU A 84 -9.40 1.08 -5.06
N MET A 85 -9.28 1.05 -3.73
CA MET A 85 -9.24 -0.20 -3.00
C MET A 85 -10.62 -0.90 -3.03
N PRO A 86 -10.65 -2.22 -3.25
CA PRO A 86 -11.88 -2.99 -3.15
C PRO A 86 -12.39 -2.99 -1.71
N SER A 87 -13.56 -2.41 -1.46
CA SER A 87 -14.19 -2.45 -0.14
C SER A 87 -14.86 -3.80 0.10
N LEU A 88 -14.51 -4.48 1.19
CA LEU A 88 -15.16 -5.75 1.60
C LEU A 88 -16.62 -5.55 2.08
N ASP A 89 -16.98 -4.33 2.50
CA ASP A 89 -18.26 -4.02 3.14
C ASP A 89 -19.37 -3.50 2.21
N ASN A 90 -19.13 -3.39 0.89
CA ASN A 90 -20.15 -2.88 -0.03
C ASN A 90 -20.38 -3.86 -1.19
N GLU A 91 -21.66 -4.20 -1.44
CA GLU A 91 -22.11 -4.63 -2.77
C GLU A 91 -21.59 -3.64 -3.83
N PRO A 92 -21.22 -4.10 -5.05
CA PRO A 92 -20.56 -3.27 -6.05
C PRO A 92 -21.39 -2.02 -6.37
N LYS A 93 -21.02 -0.88 -5.76
CA LYS A 93 -21.68 0.41 -5.93
C LYS A 93 -21.28 1.01 -7.26
N GLN A 94 -22.01 0.63 -8.31
CA GLN A 94 -21.97 1.21 -9.66
C GLN A 94 -20.58 1.21 -10.33
N MET A 95 -20.58 1.39 -11.65
CA MET A 95 -19.35 1.67 -12.37
C MET A 95 -18.78 2.99 -11.84
N ILE A 96 -17.63 2.93 -11.20
CA ILE A 96 -16.86 4.14 -10.85
C ILE A 96 -16.52 4.81 -12.18
N ASP A 97 -17.04 6.02 -12.39
CA ASP A 97 -16.68 6.85 -13.54
C ASP A 97 -15.21 7.25 -13.38
N ILE A 98 -14.31 6.52 -14.04
CA ILE A 98 -12.87 6.79 -14.02
C ILE A 98 -12.63 8.05 -14.84
N LYS A 99 -12.79 9.21 -14.20
CA LYS A 99 -12.42 10.48 -14.81
C LYS A 99 -10.90 10.50 -15.07
N PRO A 100 -10.45 10.94 -16.26
CA PRO A 100 -9.03 11.09 -16.54
C PRO A 100 -8.34 11.94 -15.47
N ILE A 101 -7.24 11.43 -14.97
CA ILE A 101 -6.43 12.11 -13.96
C ILE A 101 -5.71 13.28 -14.62
N ASP A 102 -6.00 14.50 -14.17
CA ASP A 102 -5.14 15.65 -14.46
C ASP A 102 -3.90 15.57 -13.57
N ALA A 103 -2.78 15.13 -14.16
CA ALA A 103 -1.50 14.99 -13.47
C ALA A 103 -0.96 16.33 -12.93
N SER A 104 -1.45 17.48 -13.42
CA SER A 104 -1.09 18.78 -12.87
C SER A 104 -1.62 19.01 -11.44
N MET A 105 -2.63 18.25 -11.00
CA MET A 105 -3.15 18.31 -9.62
C MET A 105 -2.19 17.75 -8.56
N PHE A 106 -1.13 17.03 -8.96
CA PHE A 106 -0.17 16.41 -8.05
C PHE A 106 1.25 16.96 -8.22
N ALA A 107 1.42 17.98 -9.07
CA ALA A 107 2.68 18.67 -9.26
C ALA A 107 2.74 19.86 -8.29
N SER A 108 3.25 19.62 -7.09
CA SER A 108 3.70 20.66 -6.14
C SER A 108 5.09 20.33 -5.60
#